data_AF-A0A382T292-F1
#
_entry.id   AF-A0A382T292-F1
#
_cell.length_a   1.000
_cell.length_b   1.000
_cell.length_c   1.000
_cell.angle_alpha   90.00
_cell.angle_beta   90.00
_cell.angle_gamma   90.00
#
_symmetry.space_group_name_H-M   'P 1'
#
loop_
_entity.id
_entity.type
_entity.pdbx_description
1 polymer ?
#
loop_
_entity_poly.entity_id
_entity_poly.type
_entity_poly.pdbx_seq_one_letter_code
_entity_poly.pdbx_strand_id
1 'polypeptide(L)'
;GWFQTEAGHWYNHAYGYGLVDTTAAVNMAKSWQTVDSELVVNAGVITVDTYIPDNSDNGISSTVIVNQSINIESVEVMVDVWHDWRGDLSLFLTSPNGIVSELVREHDDSGDHYEDWVFTSVVHWDENSFGEWTLKINDTDSSYTGEFRSWNLTFYGTAEADDDEDGLPNYAEYVIGTSSNNPDYDADGLLDGEEFYGWFDYIGSEHRTNPLVQDTDNDELSDWVEGLGFNDTGYVTDPNDNDTDDDGLLDGEEINDYFTNPTSQDTDGDTLSDFNEIFAYDLFNLSSSDPTKADSDNDTMPDPYE
;
A
#
# COMPACT_ATOMS: atom_id res chain seq x y z
N GLY A 1 28.29 14.25 -9.73
CA GLY A 1 28.64 14.75 -11.08
C GLY A 1 27.36 14.97 -11.87
N TRP A 2 27.42 15.11 -13.20
CA TRP A 2 26.22 15.06 -14.04
C TRP A 2 25.70 13.62 -14.16
N PHE A 3 24.39 13.44 -14.08
CA PHE A 3 23.69 12.16 -14.30
C PHE A 3 22.33 12.42 -14.95
N GLN A 4 21.66 11.36 -15.42
CA GLN A 4 20.31 11.46 -15.99
C GLN A 4 19.27 11.09 -14.92
N THR A 5 18.21 11.88 -14.81
CA THR A 5 16.99 11.56 -14.06
C THR A 5 16.20 10.46 -14.77
N GLU A 6 15.17 9.91 -14.13
CA GLU A 6 14.29 8.91 -14.76
C GLU A 6 13.60 9.47 -16.01
N ALA A 7 13.13 10.72 -15.95
CA ALA A 7 12.61 11.45 -17.12
C ALA A 7 13.67 11.77 -18.21
N GLY A 8 14.91 11.34 -18.02
CA GLY A 8 16.00 11.47 -19.00
C GLY A 8 16.68 12.84 -19.02
N HIS A 9 16.37 13.72 -18.06
CA HIS A 9 16.95 15.05 -17.95
C HIS A 9 18.35 15.00 -17.32
N TRP A 10 19.27 15.85 -17.77
CA TRP A 10 20.58 15.99 -17.14
C TRP A 10 20.47 16.81 -15.87
N TYR A 11 20.97 16.27 -14.75
CA TYR A 11 20.99 16.93 -13.46
C TYR A 11 22.38 16.89 -12.81
N ASN A 12 22.68 17.91 -12.01
CA ASN A 12 23.87 17.97 -11.17
C ASN A 12 23.57 18.76 -9.89
N HIS A 13 23.86 18.20 -8.72
CA HIS A 13 23.60 18.86 -7.42
C HIS A 13 24.20 20.28 -7.28
N ALA A 14 25.28 20.62 -7.99
CA ALA A 14 25.88 21.96 -7.97
C ALA A 14 25.30 22.93 -9.02
N TYR A 15 24.66 22.42 -10.07
CA TYR A 15 24.21 23.22 -11.23
C TYR A 15 22.71 23.03 -11.58
N GLY A 16 21.98 22.21 -10.83
CA GLY A 16 20.63 21.78 -11.16
C GLY A 16 20.53 21.19 -12.57
N TYR A 17 19.49 21.58 -13.30
CA TYR A 17 19.29 21.26 -14.72
C TYR A 17 20.19 22.06 -15.68
N GLY A 18 21.09 22.90 -15.14
CA GLY A 18 22.12 23.60 -15.89
C GLY A 18 21.95 25.11 -15.96
N LEU A 19 22.77 25.70 -16.83
CA LEU A 19 22.78 27.15 -17.02
C LEU A 19 21.52 27.58 -17.77
N VAL A 20 20.86 28.63 -17.27
CA VAL A 20 19.67 29.22 -17.90
C VAL A 20 19.98 29.70 -19.33
N ASP A 21 19.23 29.18 -20.30
CA ASP A 21 19.18 29.70 -21.68
C ASP A 21 17.89 30.52 -21.87
N THR A 22 18.03 31.84 -21.83
CA THR A 22 16.91 32.76 -21.97
C THR A 22 16.28 32.74 -23.36
N THR A 23 17.05 32.41 -24.40
CA THR A 23 16.52 32.34 -25.77
C THR A 23 15.68 31.08 -25.94
N ALA A 24 16.18 29.94 -25.43
CA ALA A 24 15.42 28.69 -25.42
C ALA A 24 14.13 28.84 -24.60
N ALA A 25 14.21 29.40 -23.38
CA ALA A 25 13.05 29.59 -22.51
C ALA A 25 11.96 30.46 -23.17
N VAL A 26 12.31 31.61 -23.75
CA VAL A 26 11.34 32.49 -24.44
C VAL A 26 10.75 31.83 -25.69
N ASN A 27 11.52 31.00 -26.39
CA ASN A 27 10.99 30.27 -27.54
C ASN A 27 10.01 29.17 -27.11
N MET A 28 10.31 28.44 -26.04
CA MET A 28 9.42 27.43 -25.46
C MET A 28 8.11 28.05 -24.94
N ALA A 29 8.20 29.20 -24.26
CA ALA A 29 7.05 29.92 -23.71
C ALA A 29 6.00 30.35 -24.76
N LYS A 30 6.37 30.44 -26.06
CA LYS A 30 5.42 30.82 -27.14
C LYS A 30 4.36 29.77 -27.42
N SER A 31 4.66 28.50 -27.12
CA SER A 31 3.77 27.37 -27.32
C SER A 31 3.56 26.55 -26.05
N TRP A 32 3.98 27.08 -24.90
CA TRP A 32 3.83 26.42 -23.61
C TRP A 32 2.35 26.30 -23.26
N GLN A 33 1.95 25.11 -22.84
CA GLN A 33 0.64 24.85 -22.26
C GLN A 33 0.79 24.93 -20.74
N THR A 34 -0.12 25.64 -20.09
CA THR A 34 -0.14 25.69 -18.62
C THR A 34 -0.32 24.27 -18.10
N VAL A 35 0.47 23.90 -17.09
CA VAL A 35 0.33 22.62 -16.39
C VAL A 35 -0.98 22.59 -15.60
N ASP A 36 -1.37 21.40 -15.17
CA ASP A 36 -2.57 21.20 -14.35
C ASP A 36 -2.40 21.78 -12.94
N SER A 37 -3.46 21.67 -12.13
CA SER A 37 -3.41 22.18 -10.76
C SER A 37 -2.44 21.36 -9.91
N GLU A 38 -1.70 22.07 -9.06
CA GLU A 38 -0.79 21.43 -8.11
C GLU A 38 -1.56 20.52 -7.14
N LEU A 39 -1.06 19.29 -7.00
CA LEU A 39 -1.44 18.30 -6.02
C LEU A 39 -0.33 18.15 -4.98
N VAL A 40 -0.74 17.76 -3.76
CA VAL A 40 0.18 17.48 -2.65
C VAL A 40 -0.10 16.09 -2.12
N VAL A 41 0.93 15.24 -2.10
CA VAL A 41 0.88 13.90 -1.51
C VAL A 41 1.82 13.88 -0.31
N ASN A 42 1.33 13.52 0.87
CA ASN A 42 2.13 13.39 2.08
C ASN A 42 2.11 11.94 2.55
N ALA A 43 3.29 11.35 2.75
CA ALA A 43 3.44 9.94 3.16
C ALA A 43 3.19 9.70 4.66
N GLY A 44 2.89 10.75 5.43
CA GLY A 44 2.80 10.67 6.89
C GLY A 44 4.18 10.67 7.57
N VAL A 45 4.17 10.73 8.90
CA VAL A 45 5.41 10.65 9.70
C VAL A 45 5.80 9.19 9.87
N ILE A 46 7.04 8.87 9.50
CA ILE A 46 7.67 7.56 9.69
C ILE A 46 8.59 7.64 10.91
N THR A 47 8.22 6.93 11.98
CA THR A 47 9.06 6.77 13.17
C THR A 47 10.12 5.70 12.95
N VAL A 48 11.37 6.00 13.32
CA VAL A 48 12.53 5.12 13.19
C VAL A 48 13.17 4.84 14.55
N ASP A 49 13.34 5.86 15.40
CA ASP A 49 13.87 5.78 16.78
C ASP A 49 15.05 4.80 16.94
N THR A 50 16.07 4.94 16.09
CA THR A 50 17.21 4.02 16.06
C THR A 50 18.54 4.77 15.96
N TYR A 51 19.57 4.25 16.64
CA TYR A 51 20.93 4.78 16.56
C TYR A 51 21.50 4.75 15.14
N ILE A 52 22.17 5.83 14.75
CA ILE A 52 22.94 5.91 13.51
C ILE A 52 24.28 5.20 13.76
N PRO A 53 24.66 4.21 12.92
CA PRO A 53 25.98 3.59 13.03
C PRO A 53 27.10 4.62 12.87
N ASP A 54 27.91 4.73 13.91
CA ASP A 54 29.04 5.65 14.04
C ASP A 54 30.14 5.36 13.00
N ASN A 55 30.69 6.40 12.36
CA ASN A 55 31.71 6.36 11.31
C ASN A 55 31.51 5.22 10.28
N SER A 56 30.34 5.19 9.65
CA SER A 56 29.91 4.08 8.81
C SER A 56 29.19 4.57 7.56
N ASP A 57 29.86 4.46 6.41
CA ASP A 57 29.28 4.79 5.09
C ASP A 57 27.99 4.00 4.77
N ASN A 58 27.79 2.84 5.40
CA ASN A 58 26.56 2.08 5.24
C ASN A 58 25.38 2.76 5.94
N GLY A 59 25.62 3.48 7.02
CA GLY A 59 24.62 4.23 7.76
C GLY A 59 23.42 3.39 8.20
N ILE A 60 22.26 4.04 8.28
CA ILE A 60 20.94 3.48 8.52
C ILE A 60 20.00 3.92 7.38
N SER A 61 18.97 3.13 7.09
CA SER A 61 17.94 3.46 6.10
C SER A 61 16.54 3.21 6.66
N SER A 62 15.59 4.01 6.19
CA SER A 62 14.16 3.85 6.45
C SER A 62 13.42 3.99 5.14
N THR A 63 12.38 3.18 4.93
CA THR A 63 11.60 3.14 3.70
C THR A 63 10.13 3.49 3.95
N VAL A 64 9.48 4.00 2.91
CA VAL A 64 8.02 4.19 2.88
C VAL A 64 7.51 3.83 1.49
N ILE A 65 6.38 3.11 1.43
CA ILE A 65 5.68 2.83 0.18
C ILE A 65 4.62 3.92 -0.01
N VAL A 66 4.68 4.60 -1.15
CA VAL A 66 3.74 5.66 -1.53
C VAL A 66 2.78 5.08 -2.56
N ASN A 67 1.51 4.99 -2.22
CA ASN A 67 0.47 4.42 -3.10
C ASN A 67 -0.26 5.49 -3.94
N GLN A 68 -0.12 6.77 -3.61
CA GLN A 68 -0.69 7.84 -4.45
C GLN A 68 0.26 8.16 -5.60
N SER A 69 -0.23 8.03 -6.83
CA SER A 69 0.50 8.33 -8.06
C SER A 69 0.27 9.78 -8.50
N ILE A 70 1.35 10.57 -8.55
CA ILE A 70 1.39 11.91 -9.16
C ILE A 70 2.70 12.10 -9.94
N ASN A 71 2.68 12.99 -10.93
CA ASN A 71 3.88 13.46 -11.61
C ASN A 71 4.59 14.52 -10.74
N ILE A 72 5.77 14.18 -10.22
CA ILE A 72 6.50 15.01 -9.24
C ILE A 72 7.09 16.25 -9.91
N GLU A 73 6.93 17.41 -9.29
CA GLU A 73 7.68 18.65 -9.58
C GLU A 73 8.77 18.92 -8.54
N SER A 74 8.46 18.69 -7.26
CA SER A 74 9.44 18.78 -6.18
C SER A 74 9.07 17.87 -5.01
N VAL A 75 10.07 17.57 -4.18
CA VAL A 75 9.90 16.79 -2.95
C VAL A 75 10.44 17.56 -1.76
N GLU A 76 9.78 17.39 -0.62
CA GLU A 76 10.23 17.86 0.69
C GLU A 76 10.43 16.68 1.63
N VAL A 77 11.57 16.66 2.30
CA VAL A 77 11.96 15.66 3.29
C VAL A 77 12.16 16.36 4.63
N MET A 78 11.19 16.21 5.53
CA MET A 78 11.30 16.71 6.89
C MET A 78 11.95 15.63 7.76
N VAL A 79 12.96 15.97 8.55
CA VAL A 79 13.67 15.00 9.41
C VAL A 79 13.80 15.51 10.85
N ASP A 80 13.68 14.57 11.79
CA ASP A 80 14.13 14.72 13.18
C ASP A 80 15.31 13.76 13.40
N VAL A 81 16.50 14.33 13.55
CA VAL A 81 17.76 13.59 13.73
C VAL A 81 18.56 14.23 14.84
N TRP A 82 18.83 13.44 15.87
CA TRP A 82 19.68 13.87 16.98
C TRP A 82 21.14 13.54 16.68
N HIS A 83 21.99 14.55 16.65
CA HIS A 83 23.45 14.42 16.52
C HIS A 83 24.14 15.68 17.07
N ASP A 84 25.16 15.53 17.91
CA ASP A 84 25.87 16.68 18.55
C ASP A 84 26.80 17.44 17.58
N TRP A 85 26.97 16.93 16.36
CA TRP A 85 27.70 17.61 15.29
C TRP A 85 27.09 17.29 13.93
N ARG A 86 25.97 17.94 13.57
CA ARG A 86 25.19 17.50 12.40
C ARG A 86 25.94 17.57 11.07
N GLY A 87 27.02 18.35 11.00
CA GLY A 87 27.91 18.43 9.85
C GLY A 87 28.61 17.11 9.48
N ASP A 88 28.64 16.13 10.38
CA ASP A 88 29.19 14.79 10.10
C ASP A 88 28.20 13.89 9.33
N LEU A 89 26.93 14.29 9.25
CA LEU A 89 25.87 13.51 8.62
C LEU A 89 25.79 13.78 7.11
N SER A 90 25.60 12.70 6.35
CA SER A 90 25.13 12.75 4.97
C SER A 90 23.76 12.10 4.86
N LEU A 91 22.84 12.74 4.15
CA LEU A 91 21.46 12.27 3.96
C LEU A 91 21.14 12.13 2.47
N PHE A 92 20.57 10.99 2.10
CA PHE A 92 20.24 10.64 0.72
C PHE A 92 18.81 10.11 0.62
N LEU A 93 17.99 10.72 -0.23
CA LEU A 93 16.69 10.18 -0.63
C LEU A 93 16.86 9.42 -1.94
N THR A 94 16.34 8.20 -2.02
CA THR A 94 16.34 7.37 -3.23
C THR A 94 14.90 7.11 -3.67
N SER A 95 14.59 7.40 -4.94
CA SER A 95 13.29 7.13 -5.56
C SER A 95 13.11 5.64 -5.93
N PRO A 96 11.88 5.19 -6.23
CA PRO A 96 11.61 3.83 -6.71
C PRO A 96 12.45 3.42 -7.93
N ASN A 97 12.77 4.39 -8.79
CA ASN A 97 13.58 4.20 -10.00
C ASN A 97 15.09 4.32 -9.75
N GLY A 98 15.51 4.47 -8.48
CA GLY A 98 16.91 4.52 -8.08
C GLY A 98 17.60 5.87 -8.27
N ILE A 99 16.85 6.95 -8.55
CA ILE A 99 17.40 8.29 -8.58
C ILE A 99 17.70 8.75 -7.16
N VAL A 100 18.90 9.27 -6.93
CA VAL A 100 19.36 9.68 -5.61
C VAL A 100 19.45 11.21 -5.52
N SER A 101 18.73 11.78 -4.57
CA SER A 101 18.88 13.15 -4.11
C SER A 101 19.83 13.20 -2.92
N GLU A 102 20.96 13.90 -3.07
CA GLU A 102 21.85 14.25 -1.96
C GLU A 102 21.27 15.48 -1.24
N LEU A 103 20.58 15.26 -0.11
CA LEU A 103 19.89 16.31 0.65
C LEU A 103 20.88 17.19 1.42
N VAL A 104 21.87 16.55 2.03
CA VAL A 104 23.02 17.18 2.65
C VAL A 104 24.20 16.22 2.60
N ARG A 105 25.40 16.77 2.42
CA ARG A 105 26.67 16.06 2.53
C ARG A 105 27.40 16.51 3.78
N GLU A 106 28.31 15.67 4.27
CA GLU A 106 29.24 16.08 5.31
C GLU A 106 29.90 17.44 4.98
N HIS A 107 29.87 18.34 5.95
CA HIS A 107 30.39 19.69 5.83
C HIS A 107 30.69 20.30 7.20
N ASP A 108 31.39 21.43 7.21
CA ASP A 108 31.76 22.13 8.45
C ASP A 108 30.54 22.84 9.06
N ASP A 109 29.71 22.08 9.77
CA ASP A 109 28.57 22.56 10.56
C ASP A 109 28.58 21.93 11.96
N SER A 110 29.01 22.75 12.93
CA SER A 110 29.07 22.39 14.34
C SER A 110 27.73 22.57 15.07
N GLY A 111 26.62 22.70 14.35
CA GLY A 111 25.31 22.80 14.95
C GLY A 111 24.80 21.45 15.46
N ASP A 112 24.05 21.50 16.54
CA ASP A 112 23.37 20.34 17.09
C ASP A 112 22.10 20.08 16.29
N HIS A 113 21.88 18.81 15.93
CA HIS A 113 20.62 18.21 15.51
C HIS A 113 19.97 18.78 14.22
N TYR A 114 19.04 18.00 13.67
CA TYR A 114 17.99 18.47 12.77
C TYR A 114 16.66 18.30 13.51
N GLU A 115 15.98 19.40 13.85
CA GLU A 115 14.69 19.40 14.55
C GLU A 115 13.60 19.85 13.56
N ASP A 116 12.79 18.91 13.07
CA ASP A 116 11.78 19.13 12.02
C ASP A 116 12.34 19.90 10.82
N TRP A 117 13.59 19.62 10.45
CA TRP A 117 14.27 20.33 9.37
C TRP A 117 13.79 19.82 8.01
N VAL A 118 13.40 20.73 7.13
CA VAL A 118 12.91 20.39 5.78
C VAL A 118 14.02 20.59 4.74
N PHE A 119 14.38 19.51 4.06
CA PHE A 119 15.16 19.55 2.82
C PHE A 119 14.22 19.55 1.62
N THR A 120 14.55 20.29 0.57
CA THR A 120 13.79 20.28 -0.69
C THR A 120 14.67 19.76 -1.82
N SER A 121 14.11 18.96 -2.72
CA SER A 121 14.80 18.50 -3.92
C SER A 121 13.92 18.60 -5.16
N VAL A 122 14.57 18.86 -6.30
CA VAL A 122 13.95 18.96 -7.63
C VAL A 122 14.57 17.96 -8.62
N VAL A 123 15.44 17.05 -8.15
CA VAL A 123 16.04 16.02 -9.01
C VAL A 123 14.99 15.02 -9.52
N HIS A 124 13.93 14.83 -8.75
CA HIS A 124 12.84 13.90 -9.04
C HIS A 124 11.76 14.49 -9.94
N TRP A 125 12.04 15.61 -10.60
CA TRP A 125 11.09 16.23 -11.52
C TRP A 125 10.76 15.29 -12.67
N ASP A 126 9.46 15.13 -12.95
CA ASP A 126 8.85 14.23 -13.93
C ASP A 126 9.08 12.72 -13.62
N GLU A 127 9.52 12.37 -12.41
CA GLU A 127 9.32 11.02 -11.87
C GLU A 127 7.89 10.88 -11.34
N ASN A 128 7.42 9.63 -11.22
CA ASN A 128 6.18 9.36 -10.50
C ASN A 128 6.44 9.11 -9.01
N SER A 129 5.52 9.52 -8.14
CA SER A 129 5.61 9.31 -6.68
C SER A 129 5.34 7.87 -6.24
N PHE A 130 4.65 7.06 -7.05
CA PHE A 130 4.22 5.71 -6.69
C PHE A 130 5.39 4.76 -6.49
N GLY A 131 5.42 4.05 -5.36
CA GLY A 131 6.39 3.00 -5.04
C GLY A 131 7.21 3.26 -3.78
N GLU A 132 8.29 2.49 -3.61
CA GLU A 132 9.15 2.53 -2.43
C GLU A 132 10.17 3.69 -2.50
N TRP A 133 10.15 4.55 -1.49
CA TRP A 133 11.14 5.61 -1.27
C TRP A 133 12.01 5.28 -0.07
N THR A 134 13.32 5.50 -0.19
CA THR A 134 14.29 5.19 0.87
C THR A 134 15.05 6.45 1.30
N LEU A 135 14.98 6.81 2.58
CA LEU A 135 15.86 7.79 3.20
C LEU A 135 17.02 7.08 3.91
N LYS A 136 18.24 7.41 3.51
CA LYS A 136 19.48 6.92 4.13
C LYS A 136 20.20 8.05 4.86
N ILE A 137 20.69 7.75 6.05
CA ILE A 137 21.53 8.64 6.86
C ILE A 137 22.80 7.90 7.25
N ASN A 138 23.97 8.48 7.01
CA ASN A 138 25.24 7.97 7.51
C ASN A 138 26.03 9.04 8.24
N ASP A 139 26.69 8.62 9.33
CA ASP A 139 27.68 9.39 10.06
C ASP A 139 29.08 9.09 9.51
N THR A 140 29.84 10.13 9.20
CA THR A 140 31.13 10.05 8.49
C THR A 140 32.33 10.31 9.40
N ASP A 141 32.12 10.63 10.67
CA ASP A 141 33.19 10.78 11.67
C ASP A 141 32.92 9.85 12.87
N SER A 142 33.89 9.72 13.77
CA SER A 142 33.81 8.85 14.97
C SER A 142 33.73 9.61 16.30
N SER A 143 33.64 10.94 16.23
CA SER A 143 33.73 11.83 17.39
C SER A 143 32.41 11.95 18.14
N TYR A 144 31.30 11.84 17.42
CA TYR A 144 29.94 12.00 17.91
C TYR A 144 29.08 10.84 17.41
N THR A 145 27.92 10.65 18.01
CA THR A 145 26.96 9.62 17.60
C THR A 145 25.59 10.25 17.52
N GLY A 146 24.67 9.62 16.79
CA GLY A 146 23.31 10.12 16.67
C GLY A 146 22.22 9.08 16.68
N GLU A 147 21.00 9.58 16.59
CA GLU A 147 19.76 8.83 16.53
C GLU A 147 18.90 9.40 15.40
N PHE A 148 18.47 8.53 14.50
CA PHE A 148 17.48 8.85 13.49
C PHE A 148 16.10 8.58 14.09
N ARG A 149 15.35 9.64 14.41
CA ARG A 149 14.09 9.56 15.16
C ARG A 149 12.90 9.41 14.24
N SER A 150 12.71 10.36 13.32
CA SER A 150 11.59 10.31 12.38
C SER A 150 11.86 11.12 11.12
N TRP A 151 11.03 10.88 10.10
CA TRP A 151 11.00 11.69 8.91
C TRP A 151 9.60 11.71 8.28
N ASN A 152 9.37 12.64 7.37
CA ASN A 152 8.17 12.76 6.56
C ASN A 152 8.56 13.13 5.12
N LEU A 153 7.85 12.57 4.15
CA LEU A 153 8.05 12.82 2.73
C LEU A 153 6.80 13.45 2.12
N THR A 154 6.96 14.61 1.51
CA THR A 154 5.89 15.32 0.79
C THR A 154 6.28 15.53 -0.66
N PHE A 155 5.36 15.26 -1.57
CA PHE A 155 5.49 15.48 -3.00
C PHE A 155 4.56 16.61 -3.42
N TYR A 156 5.06 17.45 -4.31
CA TYR A 156 4.30 18.48 -5.00
C TYR A 156 4.38 18.19 -6.48
N GLY A 157 3.25 18.25 -7.19
CA GLY A 157 3.22 17.85 -8.58
C GLY A 157 1.86 18.00 -9.22
N THR A 158 1.61 17.25 -10.29
CA THR A 158 0.33 17.25 -11.01
C THR A 158 -0.25 15.84 -11.08
N ALA A 159 -1.54 15.74 -11.38
CA ALA A 159 -2.19 14.45 -11.57
C ALA A 159 -1.48 13.64 -12.67
N GLU A 160 -1.44 12.33 -12.48
CA GLU A 160 -1.10 11.39 -13.55
C GLU A 160 -2.38 11.05 -14.34
N ALA A 161 -2.23 10.58 -15.59
CA ALA A 161 -3.38 10.17 -16.39
C ALA A 161 -4.04 8.92 -15.82
N ASP A 162 -5.35 8.82 -16.01
CA ASP A 162 -6.18 7.69 -15.62
C ASP A 162 -7.11 7.49 -16.83
N ASP A 163 -6.72 6.58 -17.71
CA ASP A 163 -7.25 6.47 -19.07
C ASP A 163 -8.62 5.76 -19.11
N ASP A 164 -8.95 4.94 -18.12
CA ASP A 164 -10.25 4.26 -17.97
C ASP A 164 -11.11 4.76 -16.81
N GLU A 165 -10.61 5.74 -16.04
CA GLU A 165 -11.34 6.50 -15.02
C GLU A 165 -11.82 5.63 -13.84
N ASP A 166 -11.05 4.59 -13.49
CA ASP A 166 -11.35 3.65 -12.41
C ASP A 166 -10.81 4.09 -11.04
N GLY A 167 -9.95 5.12 -11.04
CA GLY A 167 -9.32 5.70 -9.85
C GLY A 167 -7.86 5.30 -9.64
N LEU A 168 -7.33 4.34 -10.41
CA LEU A 168 -5.95 3.89 -10.41
C LEU A 168 -5.18 4.49 -11.60
N PRO A 169 -4.25 5.44 -11.38
CA PRO A 169 -3.58 6.09 -12.51
C PRO A 169 -2.68 5.14 -13.30
N ASN A 170 -2.52 5.42 -14.60
CA ASN A 170 -1.78 4.62 -15.59
C ASN A 170 -0.40 4.16 -15.12
N TYR A 171 0.35 5.03 -14.42
CA TYR A 171 1.66 4.64 -13.87
C TYR A 171 1.53 3.59 -12.75
N ALA A 172 0.54 3.74 -11.86
CA ALA A 172 0.30 2.76 -10.79
C ALA A 172 -0.12 1.41 -11.38
N GLU A 173 -1.00 1.40 -12.37
CA GLU A 173 -1.41 0.20 -13.09
C GLU A 173 -0.24 -0.54 -13.73
N TYR A 174 0.65 0.19 -14.40
CA TYR A 174 1.88 -0.38 -14.96
C TYR A 174 2.75 -1.06 -13.89
N VAL A 175 2.80 -0.48 -12.68
CA VAL A 175 3.61 -1.02 -11.56
C VAL A 175 2.94 -2.24 -10.94
N ILE A 176 1.61 -2.24 -10.74
CA ILE A 176 0.89 -3.35 -10.09
C ILE A 176 0.52 -4.48 -11.07
N GLY A 177 0.49 -4.20 -12.37
CA GLY A 177 0.29 -5.19 -13.43
C GLY A 177 -1.11 -5.26 -14.02
N THR A 178 -1.98 -4.29 -13.72
CA THR A 178 -3.29 -4.13 -14.36
C THR A 178 -3.16 -3.43 -15.73
N SER A 179 -4.24 -2.90 -16.30
CA SER A 179 -4.26 -2.41 -17.67
C SER A 179 -4.96 -1.07 -17.80
N SER A 180 -4.22 -0.04 -18.25
CA SER A 180 -4.64 1.37 -18.35
C SER A 180 -5.73 1.72 -19.35
N ASN A 181 -6.59 0.78 -19.65
CA ASN A 181 -7.70 0.91 -20.57
C ASN A 181 -8.78 -0.15 -20.29
N ASN A 182 -8.69 -0.81 -19.13
CA ASN A 182 -9.61 -1.81 -18.65
C ASN A 182 -9.81 -1.62 -17.14
N PRO A 183 -10.90 -0.98 -16.71
CA PRO A 183 -11.08 -0.50 -15.34
C PRO A 183 -11.39 -1.61 -14.31
N ASP A 184 -11.47 -2.87 -14.76
CA ASP A 184 -11.81 -4.07 -14.00
C ASP A 184 -11.04 -5.22 -14.67
N TYR A 185 -9.83 -5.48 -14.18
CA TYR A 185 -8.83 -6.28 -14.87
C TYR A 185 -9.16 -7.76 -14.89
N ASP A 186 -9.65 -8.29 -13.77
CA ASP A 186 -10.02 -9.70 -13.64
C ASP A 186 -11.50 -9.98 -13.93
N ALA A 187 -12.33 -8.94 -14.10
CA ALA A 187 -13.74 -9.02 -14.45
C ALA A 187 -14.63 -9.67 -13.38
N ASP A 188 -14.35 -9.42 -12.10
CA ASP A 188 -15.18 -9.86 -10.97
C ASP A 188 -16.33 -8.87 -10.65
N GLY A 189 -16.20 -7.60 -11.08
CA GLY A 189 -17.17 -6.54 -10.91
C GLY A 189 -16.75 -5.41 -9.96
N LEU A 190 -15.59 -5.50 -9.31
CA LEU A 190 -14.89 -4.41 -8.64
C LEU A 190 -13.92 -3.73 -9.63
N LEU A 191 -13.66 -2.44 -9.41
CA LEU A 191 -12.69 -1.71 -10.23
C LEU A 191 -11.27 -1.87 -9.66
N ASP A 192 -10.23 -1.85 -10.50
CA ASP A 192 -8.86 -2.05 -10.02
C ASP A 192 -8.47 -1.00 -8.96
N GLY A 193 -8.90 0.25 -9.17
CA GLY A 193 -8.77 1.34 -8.20
C GLY A 193 -9.55 1.13 -6.90
N GLU A 194 -10.75 0.54 -6.96
CA GLU A 194 -11.55 0.20 -5.77
C GLU A 194 -10.86 -0.88 -4.94
N GLU A 195 -10.34 -1.92 -5.58
CA GLU A 195 -9.64 -3.00 -4.91
C GLU A 195 -8.31 -2.54 -4.29
N PHE A 196 -7.52 -1.78 -5.06
CA PHE A 196 -6.20 -1.34 -4.63
C PHE A 196 -6.23 -0.30 -3.50
N TYR A 197 -7.09 0.73 -3.60
CA TYR A 197 -7.18 1.77 -2.57
C TYR A 197 -8.12 1.41 -1.44
N GLY A 198 -9.15 0.63 -1.73
CA GLY A 198 -10.10 0.07 -0.80
C GLY A 198 -11.54 0.42 -1.14
N TRP A 199 -12.42 -0.54 -0.88
CA TRP A 199 -13.85 -0.48 -1.14
C TRP A 199 -14.63 -0.88 0.11
N PHE A 200 -15.93 -0.62 0.13
CA PHE A 200 -16.78 -0.94 1.28
C PHE A 200 -17.78 -2.04 0.92
N ASP A 201 -17.84 -3.07 1.75
CA ASP A 201 -18.89 -4.09 1.66
C ASP A 201 -20.29 -3.53 2.02
N TYR A 202 -21.29 -4.37 1.93
CA TYR A 202 -22.68 -4.04 2.23
C TYR A 202 -22.92 -3.66 3.70
N ILE A 203 -22.09 -4.15 4.64
CA ILE A 203 -22.20 -3.84 6.07
C ILE A 203 -21.34 -2.63 6.49
N GLY A 204 -20.53 -2.10 5.58
CA GLY A 204 -19.69 -0.92 5.73
C GLY A 204 -18.27 -1.20 6.26
N SER A 205 -17.77 -2.42 6.16
CA SER A 205 -16.36 -2.75 6.40
C SER A 205 -15.53 -2.38 5.17
N GLU A 206 -14.32 -1.86 5.39
CA GLU A 206 -13.39 -1.50 4.31
C GLU A 206 -12.49 -2.69 3.99
N HIS A 207 -12.43 -3.05 2.71
CA HIS A 207 -11.65 -4.16 2.18
C HIS A 207 -10.65 -3.66 1.14
N ARG A 208 -9.55 -4.39 0.99
CA ARG A 208 -8.62 -4.25 -0.14
C ARG A 208 -8.33 -5.63 -0.67
N THR A 209 -8.60 -5.84 -1.94
CA THR A 209 -8.47 -7.12 -2.63
C THR A 209 -7.43 -7.00 -3.74
N ASN A 210 -7.14 -8.10 -4.40
CA ASN A 210 -6.11 -8.15 -5.43
C ASN A 210 -6.73 -8.02 -6.82
N PRO A 211 -6.55 -6.90 -7.54
CA PRO A 211 -7.19 -6.63 -8.84
C PRO A 211 -6.73 -7.52 -10.00
N LEU A 212 -5.90 -8.53 -9.72
CA LEU A 212 -5.42 -9.49 -10.70
C LEU A 212 -6.14 -10.83 -10.61
N VAL A 213 -6.99 -11.03 -9.58
CA VAL A 213 -7.65 -12.30 -9.29
C VAL A 213 -9.06 -12.04 -8.77
N GLN A 214 -10.04 -12.69 -9.40
CA GLN A 214 -11.45 -12.54 -9.01
C GLN A 214 -11.75 -12.96 -7.57
N ASP A 215 -10.88 -13.77 -6.97
CA ASP A 215 -11.05 -14.46 -5.69
C ASP A 215 -9.72 -14.32 -4.94
N THR A 216 -9.66 -13.40 -4.00
CA THR A 216 -8.42 -12.99 -3.33
C THR A 216 -7.92 -14.04 -2.35
N ASP A 217 -8.80 -14.71 -1.61
CA ASP A 217 -8.44 -15.68 -0.57
C ASP A 217 -8.55 -17.15 -1.00
N ASN A 218 -9.07 -17.40 -2.21
CA ASN A 218 -9.19 -18.68 -2.90
C ASN A 218 -10.17 -19.66 -2.24
N ASP A 219 -11.34 -19.17 -1.83
CA ASP A 219 -12.41 -19.94 -1.20
C ASP A 219 -13.53 -20.37 -2.19
N GLU A 220 -13.42 -19.99 -3.47
CA GLU A 220 -14.39 -20.19 -4.57
C GLU A 220 -15.53 -19.15 -4.66
N LEU A 221 -15.52 -18.09 -3.84
CA LEU A 221 -16.31 -16.88 -4.00
C LEU A 221 -15.47 -15.79 -4.62
N SER A 222 -16.10 -14.88 -5.37
CA SER A 222 -15.38 -13.72 -5.90
C SER A 222 -15.47 -12.56 -4.92
N ASP A 223 -14.48 -11.68 -4.92
CA ASP A 223 -14.39 -10.56 -3.98
C ASP A 223 -15.67 -9.69 -4.00
N TRP A 224 -16.17 -9.39 -5.21
CA TRP A 224 -17.44 -8.71 -5.40
C TRP A 224 -18.65 -9.44 -4.77
N VAL A 225 -18.71 -10.77 -4.87
CA VAL A 225 -19.81 -11.62 -4.37
C VAL A 225 -19.88 -11.54 -2.85
N GLU A 226 -18.73 -11.66 -2.20
CA GLU A 226 -18.59 -11.69 -0.76
C GLU A 226 -19.00 -10.37 -0.12
N GLY A 227 -18.50 -9.25 -0.64
CA GLY A 227 -18.81 -7.96 -0.03
C GLY A 227 -20.22 -7.43 -0.32
N LEU A 228 -20.85 -7.80 -1.44
CA LEU A 228 -22.16 -7.26 -1.79
C LEU A 228 -23.33 -8.17 -1.39
N GLY A 229 -23.09 -9.45 -1.08
CA GLY A 229 -24.14 -10.40 -0.69
C GLY A 229 -25.27 -10.50 -1.72
N PHE A 230 -24.98 -10.18 -2.99
CA PHE A 230 -25.99 -10.01 -4.06
C PHE A 230 -26.43 -11.31 -4.72
N ASN A 231 -25.93 -12.45 -4.22
CA ASN A 231 -26.40 -13.79 -4.59
C ASN A 231 -27.62 -14.20 -3.72
N ASP A 232 -28.30 -15.29 -4.10
CA ASP A 232 -29.52 -15.79 -3.42
C ASP A 232 -29.32 -16.17 -1.93
N THR A 233 -28.10 -16.10 -1.38
CA THR A 233 -27.76 -16.42 0.01
C THR A 233 -27.95 -15.26 0.99
N GLY A 234 -27.57 -14.03 0.60
CA GLY A 234 -27.68 -12.84 1.44
C GLY A 234 -26.67 -12.75 2.60
N TYR A 235 -25.61 -13.56 2.58
CA TYR A 235 -24.48 -13.47 3.50
C TYR A 235 -23.41 -12.51 2.97
N VAL A 236 -22.66 -11.90 3.89
CA VAL A 236 -21.51 -11.04 3.60
C VAL A 236 -20.33 -11.63 4.36
N THR A 237 -19.32 -12.07 3.63
CA THR A 237 -18.08 -12.69 4.12
C THR A 237 -16.91 -11.72 3.95
N ASP A 238 -15.76 -12.02 4.55
CA ASP A 238 -14.54 -11.22 4.38
C ASP A 238 -13.75 -11.75 3.18
N PRO A 239 -13.60 -11.00 2.07
CA PRO A 239 -12.91 -11.46 0.86
C PRO A 239 -11.38 -11.63 1.01
N ASN A 240 -10.88 -11.53 2.24
CA ASN A 240 -9.49 -11.78 2.59
C ASN A 240 -9.36 -12.91 3.62
N ASP A 241 -10.45 -13.58 3.98
CA ASP A 241 -10.52 -14.64 4.98
C ASP A 241 -11.44 -15.77 4.51
N ASN A 242 -10.82 -16.84 4.03
CA ASN A 242 -11.50 -17.93 3.35
C ASN A 242 -12.42 -18.81 4.24
N ASP A 243 -12.51 -18.49 5.54
CA ASP A 243 -13.31 -19.15 6.59
C ASP A 243 -13.71 -18.05 7.60
N THR A 244 -14.70 -17.23 7.23
CA THR A 244 -15.05 -15.97 7.92
C THR A 244 -15.41 -16.17 9.40
N ASP A 245 -15.92 -17.35 9.77
CA ASP A 245 -16.33 -17.65 11.14
C ASP A 245 -15.41 -18.61 11.91
N ASP A 246 -14.30 -19.05 11.31
CA ASP A 246 -13.27 -19.92 11.88
C ASP A 246 -13.81 -21.30 12.36
N ASP A 247 -14.82 -21.88 11.69
CA ASP A 247 -15.36 -23.20 12.05
C ASP A 247 -14.64 -24.38 11.35
N GLY A 248 -13.89 -24.08 10.28
CA GLY A 248 -13.12 -25.04 9.49
C GLY A 248 -13.75 -25.45 8.16
N LEU A 249 -14.88 -24.85 7.77
CA LEU A 249 -15.43 -24.86 6.41
C LEU A 249 -15.02 -23.59 5.67
N LEU A 250 -14.87 -23.67 4.35
CA LEU A 250 -14.64 -22.46 3.55
C LEU A 250 -15.97 -21.75 3.27
N ASP A 251 -15.99 -20.43 3.20
CA ASP A 251 -17.24 -19.69 2.99
C ASP A 251 -17.93 -20.12 1.69
N GLY A 252 -17.15 -20.32 0.62
CA GLY A 252 -17.62 -20.89 -0.63
C GLY A 252 -18.16 -22.33 -0.53
N GLU A 253 -17.59 -23.19 0.32
CA GLU A 253 -18.12 -24.55 0.57
C GLU A 253 -19.46 -24.48 1.30
N GLU A 254 -19.56 -23.61 2.31
CA GLU A 254 -20.78 -23.39 3.07
C GLU A 254 -21.93 -22.89 2.20
N ILE A 255 -21.66 -21.92 1.32
CA ILE A 255 -22.67 -21.36 0.43
C ILE A 255 -23.07 -22.35 -0.68
N ASN A 256 -22.10 -23.02 -1.31
CA ASN A 256 -22.34 -23.77 -2.54
C ASN A 256 -22.70 -25.25 -2.30
N ASP A 257 -22.13 -25.87 -1.26
CA ASP A 257 -22.22 -27.32 -1.02
C ASP A 257 -23.07 -27.69 0.20
N TYR A 258 -22.90 -26.97 1.32
CA TYR A 258 -23.53 -27.35 2.60
C TYR A 258 -24.80 -26.54 2.93
N PHE A 259 -24.97 -25.36 2.33
CA PHE A 259 -26.07 -24.43 2.58
C PHE A 259 -26.15 -23.96 4.04
N THR A 260 -25.00 -23.78 4.69
CA THR A 260 -24.83 -23.22 6.03
C THR A 260 -24.58 -21.70 5.98
N ASN A 261 -24.47 -21.07 7.13
CA ASN A 261 -24.25 -19.65 7.28
C ASN A 261 -22.75 -19.38 7.57
N PRO A 262 -21.98 -18.85 6.61
CA PRO A 262 -20.53 -18.65 6.73
C PRO A 262 -20.10 -17.56 7.70
N THR A 263 -21.03 -17.03 8.48
CA THR A 263 -20.77 -16.01 9.51
C THR A 263 -21.14 -16.50 10.90
N SER A 264 -21.40 -17.80 11.05
CA SER A 264 -21.92 -18.44 12.24
C SER A 264 -21.54 -19.91 12.29
N GLN A 265 -20.51 -20.22 13.08
CA GLN A 265 -20.00 -21.58 13.33
C GLN A 265 -21.05 -22.66 13.61
N ASP A 266 -22.25 -22.28 14.04
CA ASP A 266 -23.39 -23.15 14.38
C ASP A 266 -24.63 -22.53 13.71
N THR A 267 -24.98 -23.01 12.51
CA THR A 267 -26.02 -22.41 11.67
C THR A 267 -27.41 -22.49 12.29
N ASP A 268 -27.71 -23.61 12.95
CA ASP A 268 -29.05 -23.88 13.50
C ASP A 268 -29.18 -23.60 15.01
N GLY A 269 -28.06 -23.34 15.68
CA GLY A 269 -27.96 -22.93 17.07
C GLY A 269 -28.11 -24.07 18.07
N ASP A 270 -27.80 -25.31 17.69
CA ASP A 270 -27.99 -26.50 18.52
C ASP A 270 -26.79 -26.87 19.40
N THR A 271 -25.67 -26.16 19.25
CA THR A 271 -24.36 -26.29 19.92
C THR A 271 -23.33 -27.20 19.27
N LEU A 272 -23.67 -27.91 18.20
CA LEU A 272 -22.68 -28.45 17.28
C LEU A 272 -22.25 -27.37 16.29
N SER A 273 -21.02 -27.45 15.79
CA SER A 273 -20.60 -26.57 14.70
C SER A 273 -20.91 -27.22 13.37
N ASP A 274 -21.11 -26.44 12.32
CA ASP A 274 -21.45 -26.93 10.99
C ASP A 274 -20.41 -27.95 10.51
N PHE A 275 -19.12 -27.63 10.68
CA PHE A 275 -18.01 -28.55 10.44
C PHE A 275 -18.16 -29.89 11.19
N ASN A 276 -18.51 -29.82 12.49
CA ASN A 276 -18.63 -31.02 13.31
C ASN A 276 -19.80 -31.89 12.86
N GLU A 277 -20.89 -31.33 12.35
CA GLU A 277 -22.05 -32.09 11.89
C GLU A 277 -21.79 -32.79 10.55
N ILE A 278 -21.11 -32.09 9.64
CA ILE A 278 -20.71 -32.60 8.33
C ILE A 278 -19.64 -33.70 8.48
N PHE A 279 -18.63 -33.49 9.35
CA PHE A 279 -17.47 -34.38 9.49
C PHE A 279 -17.46 -35.23 10.77
N ALA A 280 -18.54 -35.22 11.57
CA ALA A 280 -18.68 -35.94 12.85
C ALA A 280 -18.27 -37.42 12.79
N TYR A 281 -18.57 -38.06 11.66
CA TYR A 281 -18.29 -39.48 11.44
C TYR A 281 -16.79 -39.80 11.47
N ASP A 282 -15.97 -38.91 10.92
CA ASP A 282 -14.53 -39.14 10.75
C ASP A 282 -13.72 -38.79 12.01
N LEU A 283 -14.23 -37.90 12.87
CA LEU A 283 -13.49 -37.37 14.02
C LEU A 283 -13.97 -37.89 15.38
N PHE A 284 -15.27 -38.14 15.56
CA PHE A 284 -15.84 -38.40 16.90
C PHE A 284 -16.67 -39.68 17.02
N ASN A 285 -16.82 -40.46 15.94
CA ASN A 285 -17.68 -41.66 15.91
C ASN A 285 -19.12 -41.33 16.35
N LEU A 286 -19.57 -40.12 16.01
CA LEU A 286 -20.94 -39.63 16.12
C LEU A 286 -21.69 -39.92 14.81
N SER A 287 -23.01 -39.84 14.86
CA SER A 287 -23.85 -39.82 13.66
C SER A 287 -23.67 -38.48 12.95
N SER A 288 -23.70 -38.48 11.61
CA SER A 288 -23.79 -37.22 10.85
C SER A 288 -25.18 -36.60 11.07
N SER A 289 -25.23 -35.31 11.39
CA SER A 289 -26.45 -34.49 11.44
C SER A 289 -26.49 -33.50 10.26
N ASP A 290 -27.63 -32.86 10.07
CA ASP A 290 -27.89 -31.81 9.09
C ASP A 290 -27.65 -30.45 9.78
N PRO A 291 -26.58 -29.72 9.43
CA PRO A 291 -26.18 -28.48 10.12
C PRO A 291 -27.19 -27.34 10.01
N THR A 292 -28.25 -27.53 9.23
CA THR A 292 -29.34 -26.56 9.08
C THR A 292 -30.55 -26.86 9.97
N LYS A 293 -30.48 -27.90 10.81
CA LYS A 293 -31.59 -28.40 11.63
C LYS A 293 -31.14 -28.93 13.00
N ALA A 294 -31.51 -28.19 14.04
CA ALA A 294 -31.27 -28.56 15.43
C ALA A 294 -31.88 -29.90 15.93
N ASP A 295 -32.59 -30.63 15.06
CA ASP A 295 -33.12 -31.98 15.25
C ASP A 295 -33.29 -32.58 13.85
N SER A 296 -32.23 -33.26 13.39
CA SER A 296 -32.09 -33.77 12.04
C SER A 296 -33.16 -34.79 11.66
N ASP A 297 -33.52 -35.67 12.59
CA ASP A 297 -34.42 -36.79 12.35
C ASP A 297 -35.87 -36.54 12.81
N ASN A 298 -36.11 -35.40 13.45
CA ASN A 298 -37.38 -34.92 14.00
C ASN A 298 -37.97 -35.86 15.07
N ASP A 299 -37.14 -36.52 15.86
CA ASP A 299 -37.57 -37.40 16.95
C ASP A 299 -37.78 -36.68 18.30
N THR A 300 -37.52 -35.38 18.37
CA THR A 300 -37.55 -34.48 19.54
C THR A 300 -36.29 -34.44 20.42
N MET A 301 -35.26 -35.22 20.10
CA MET A 301 -33.93 -35.13 20.68
C MET A 301 -33.03 -34.26 19.78
N PRO A 302 -32.41 -33.19 20.29
CA PRO A 302 -31.43 -32.44 19.50
C PRO A 302 -30.18 -33.27 19.23
N ASP A 303 -29.55 -33.05 18.08
CA ASP A 303 -28.44 -33.82 17.54
C ASP A 303 -27.24 -33.97 18.51
N PRO A 304 -26.85 -32.97 19.32
CA PRO A 304 -25.79 -33.15 20.32
C PRO A 304 -26.07 -34.20 21.41
N TYR A 305 -27.31 -34.72 21.50
CA TYR A 305 -27.71 -35.70 22.52
C TYR A 305 -28.00 -37.10 21.98
N GLU A 306 -27.85 -37.34 20.67
CA GLU A 306 -28.02 -38.63 20.01
C GLU A 306 -26.80 -39.57 20.12
#